data_AF-A0A1Q9Y9I3-F1
#
_entry.id   AF-A0A1Q9Y9I3-F1
#
_cell.length_a   1.000
_cell.length_b   1.000
_cell.length_c   1.000
_cell.angle_alpha   90.00
_cell.angle_beta   90.00
_cell.angle_gamma   90.00
#
_symmetry.space_group_name_H-M   'P 1'
#
loop_
_entity.id
_entity.type
_entity.pdbx_description
1 polymer ?
#
loop_
_entity_poly.entity_id
_entity_poly.type
_entity_poly.pdbx_seq_one_letter_code
_entity_poly.pdbx_strand_id
1 'polypeptide(L)'
;MRTLLFALLLITLPSVAQVYTYVDADGNRVFTDSPRNGNATQVQMAPSNRIEPPTRRLSPPAPAAPSGPILSYELLRITIPQPDATINDNAGNLIVTVNAEPALHPGHSYRLLLDGEPYGNVGRSPVFPLENIDRGTHQIAVEIITAGGIIVERTPSQPFHMKRVSLAQKRKVRPCEKDDYGVRPECPIEDKPKEEDKGIIGILPFL
;
A
#
# COMPACT_ATOMS: atom_id res chain seq x y z
N MET A 1 -51.79 42.54 25.91
CA MET A 1 -50.86 42.12 24.82
C MET A 1 -50.42 40.66 24.91
N ARG A 2 -50.18 40.08 26.11
CA ARG A 2 -49.76 38.68 26.25
C ARG A 2 -50.86 37.64 25.96
N THR A 3 -52.12 37.99 26.20
CA THR A 3 -53.30 37.14 25.90
C THR A 3 -53.62 37.06 24.40
N LEU A 4 -53.33 38.12 23.64
CA LEU A 4 -53.55 38.19 22.19
C LEU A 4 -52.54 37.32 21.42
N LEU A 5 -51.31 37.22 21.92
CA LEU A 5 -50.27 36.33 21.38
C LEU A 5 -50.56 34.84 21.60
N PHE A 6 -51.19 34.48 22.72
CA PHE A 6 -51.61 33.09 22.98
C PHE A 6 -52.81 32.67 22.13
N ALA A 7 -53.72 33.58 21.81
CA ALA A 7 -54.85 33.30 20.91
C ALA A 7 -54.41 33.08 19.46
N LEU A 8 -53.34 33.76 19.01
CA LEU A 8 -52.83 33.62 17.64
C LEU A 8 -52.07 32.29 17.42
N LEU A 9 -51.50 31.71 18.48
CA LEU A 9 -50.76 30.43 18.40
C LEU A 9 -51.68 29.21 18.27
N LEU A 10 -52.98 29.33 18.56
CA LEU A 10 -53.94 28.21 18.50
C LEU A 10 -54.48 27.93 17.08
N ILE A 11 -54.13 28.74 16.06
CA ILE A 11 -54.73 28.66 14.72
C ILE A 11 -53.87 27.85 13.73
N THR A 12 -52.65 27.44 14.09
CA THR A 12 -51.79 26.64 13.21
C THR A 12 -52.13 25.15 13.31
N LEU A 13 -53.26 24.74 12.72
CA LEU A 13 -53.50 23.31 12.47
C LEU A 13 -52.62 22.84 11.29
N PRO A 14 -51.95 21.68 11.38
CA PRO A 14 -51.24 21.10 10.24
C PRO A 14 -52.25 20.67 9.18
N SER A 15 -52.14 21.19 7.95
CA SER A 15 -52.92 20.67 6.82
C SER A 15 -52.33 19.32 6.39
N VAL A 16 -53.11 18.25 6.54
CA VAL A 16 -52.75 16.93 6.03
C VAL A 16 -53.35 16.81 4.63
N ALA A 17 -52.52 16.91 3.59
CA ALA A 17 -52.96 16.70 2.21
C ALA A 17 -53.18 15.18 1.98
N GLN A 18 -54.42 14.78 1.71
CA GLN A 18 -54.78 13.41 1.37
C GLN A 18 -55.29 13.37 -0.08
N VAL A 19 -54.66 12.53 -0.91
CA VAL A 19 -55.02 12.37 -2.32
C VAL A 19 -56.15 11.35 -2.44
N TYR A 20 -57.26 11.72 -3.06
CA TYR A 20 -58.41 10.85 -3.28
C TYR A 20 -58.53 10.48 -4.76
N THR A 21 -59.05 9.28 -5.04
CA THR A 21 -59.27 8.80 -6.41
C THR A 21 -60.68 8.27 -6.56
N TYR A 22 -61.30 8.55 -7.71
CA TYR A 22 -62.56 7.96 -8.11
C TYR A 22 -62.54 7.68 -9.62
N VAL A 23 -63.46 6.83 -10.06
CA VAL A 23 -63.67 6.51 -11.48
C VAL A 23 -64.88 7.33 -11.93
N ASP A 24 -64.71 8.12 -12.99
CA ASP A 24 -65.82 8.89 -13.57
C ASP A 24 -66.77 8.00 -14.39
N ALA A 25 -67.87 8.58 -14.87
CA ALA A 25 -68.89 7.85 -15.62
C ALA A 25 -68.39 7.31 -16.99
N ASP A 26 -67.23 7.81 -17.46
CA ASP A 26 -66.59 7.41 -18.72
C ASP A 26 -65.47 6.37 -18.50
N GLY A 27 -65.31 5.87 -17.27
CA GLY A 27 -64.38 4.80 -16.92
C GLY A 27 -62.93 5.24 -16.68
N ASN A 28 -62.66 6.55 -16.64
CA ASN A 28 -61.32 7.09 -16.42
C ASN A 28 -61.06 7.33 -14.93
N ARG A 29 -59.84 7.03 -14.50
CA ARG A 29 -59.42 7.14 -13.10
C ARG A 29 -58.81 8.51 -12.86
N VAL A 30 -59.50 9.36 -12.10
CA VAL A 30 -59.10 10.74 -11.82
C VAL A 30 -58.60 10.86 -10.37
N PHE A 31 -57.55 11.65 -10.17
CA PHE A 31 -56.97 11.95 -8.85
C PHE A 31 -57.28 13.40 -8.47
N THR A 32 -57.80 13.62 -7.27
CA THR A 32 -58.19 14.94 -6.76
C THR A 32 -57.75 15.15 -5.32
N ASP A 33 -57.31 16.38 -5.01
CA ASP A 33 -56.89 16.81 -3.66
C ASP A 33 -58.06 17.32 -2.79
N SER A 34 -59.31 17.21 -3.27
CA SER A 34 -60.51 17.52 -2.49
C SER A 34 -61.61 16.47 -2.68
N PRO A 35 -62.22 15.97 -1.59
CA PRO A 35 -63.24 14.92 -1.69
C PRO A 35 -64.56 15.50 -2.21
N ARG A 36 -64.99 15.06 -3.40
CA ARG A 36 -66.35 15.32 -3.89
C ARG A 36 -67.17 14.04 -3.73
N ASN A 37 -68.29 14.15 -3.00
CA ASN A 37 -69.35 13.17 -2.81
C ASN A 37 -68.93 11.73 -2.41
N GLY A 38 -68.98 11.45 -1.11
CA GLY A 38 -69.51 10.21 -0.50
C GLY A 38 -68.85 8.85 -0.75
N ASN A 39 -68.09 8.65 -1.84
CA ASN A 39 -67.54 7.35 -2.25
C ASN A 39 -66.05 7.45 -2.62
N ALA A 40 -65.27 8.18 -1.81
CA ALA A 40 -63.82 8.25 -1.97
C ALA A 40 -63.13 7.21 -1.08
N THR A 41 -62.44 6.24 -1.70
CA THR A 41 -61.72 5.19 -0.97
C THR A 41 -60.27 5.61 -0.77
N GLN A 42 -59.79 5.61 0.48
CA GLN A 42 -58.44 6.03 0.84
C GLN A 42 -57.40 5.04 0.28
N VAL A 43 -56.46 5.53 -0.52
CA VAL A 43 -55.36 4.72 -1.05
C VAL A 43 -54.26 4.63 0.00
N GLN A 44 -54.05 3.45 0.58
CA GLN A 44 -52.92 3.18 1.47
C GLN A 44 -51.68 2.87 0.62
N MET A 45 -50.68 3.76 0.71
CA MET A 45 -49.39 3.54 0.05
C MET A 45 -48.63 2.41 0.73
N ALA A 46 -48.09 1.49 -0.07
CA ALA A 46 -47.20 0.44 0.42
C ALA A 46 -45.87 1.05 0.90
N PRO A 47 -45.26 0.51 1.98
CA PRO A 47 -43.98 1.02 2.48
C PRO A 47 -42.87 0.84 1.44
N SER A 48 -41.97 1.83 1.37
CA SER A 48 -40.87 1.83 0.39
C SER A 48 -39.83 0.77 0.71
N ASN A 49 -39.28 0.14 -0.34
CA ASN A 49 -38.22 -0.85 -0.21
C ASN A 49 -36.96 -0.20 0.40
N ARG A 50 -36.52 -0.71 1.55
CA ARG A 50 -35.30 -0.26 2.23
C ARG A 50 -34.33 -1.44 2.32
N ILE A 51 -33.07 -1.20 1.94
CA ILE A 51 -31.97 -2.15 2.16
C ILE A 51 -31.38 -1.84 3.54
N GLU A 52 -31.31 -2.83 4.42
CA GLU A 52 -30.64 -2.68 5.71
C GLU A 52 -29.11 -2.74 5.53
N PRO A 53 -28.36 -1.82 6.16
CA PRO A 53 -26.91 -1.87 6.13
C PRO A 53 -26.40 -3.13 6.87
N PRO A 54 -25.28 -3.74 6.43
CA PRO A 54 -24.74 -4.92 7.08
C PRO A 54 -24.38 -4.60 8.54
N THR A 55 -24.79 -5.47 9.45
CA THR A 55 -24.49 -5.37 10.86
C THR A 55 -22.97 -5.51 11.05
N ARG A 56 -22.29 -4.40 11.33
CA ARG A 56 -20.86 -4.40 11.65
C ARG A 56 -20.68 -5.20 12.94
N ARG A 57 -20.10 -6.40 12.85
CA ARG A 57 -19.66 -7.14 14.04
C ARG A 57 -18.61 -6.29 14.74
N LEU A 58 -18.98 -5.71 15.89
CA LEU A 58 -18.05 -5.06 16.79
C LEU A 58 -17.11 -6.16 17.30
N SER A 59 -15.84 -6.11 16.88
CA SER A 59 -14.81 -6.90 17.53
C SER A 59 -14.74 -6.47 19.00
N PRO A 60 -14.45 -7.39 19.94
CA PRO A 60 -14.21 -7.05 21.33
C PRO A 60 -13.19 -5.90 21.42
N PRO A 61 -13.36 -4.94 22.34
CA PRO A 61 -12.35 -3.92 22.57
C PRO A 61 -11.01 -4.61 22.81
N ALA A 62 -10.00 -4.24 22.02
CA ALA A 62 -8.64 -4.67 22.31
C ALA A 62 -8.31 -4.26 23.76
N PRO A 63 -7.54 -5.07 24.51
CA PRO A 63 -7.11 -4.71 25.85
C PRO A 63 -6.52 -3.30 25.84
N ALA A 64 -6.96 -2.46 26.77
CA ALA A 64 -6.43 -1.11 26.90
C ALA A 64 -4.90 -1.22 27.05
N ALA A 65 -4.17 -0.65 26.09
CA ALA A 65 -2.73 -0.57 26.17
C ALA A 65 -2.36 0.16 27.48
N PRO A 66 -1.34 -0.29 28.21
CA PRO A 66 -0.93 0.35 29.45
C PRO A 66 -0.64 1.83 29.18
N SER A 67 -1.41 2.70 29.84
CA SER A 67 -1.25 4.16 29.78
C SER A 67 -0.10 4.58 30.67
N GLY A 68 1.12 4.17 30.32
CA GLY A 68 2.32 4.85 30.77
C GLY A 68 2.48 6.16 29.98
N PRO A 69 3.33 7.10 30.43
CA PRO A 69 3.77 8.18 29.56
C PRO A 69 4.34 7.56 28.29
N ILE A 70 3.68 7.79 27.15
CA ILE A 70 4.18 7.36 25.85
C ILE A 70 5.42 8.20 25.59
N LEU A 71 6.58 7.59 25.80
CA LEU A 71 7.86 8.18 25.41
C LEU A 71 7.85 8.26 23.89
N SER A 72 7.47 9.42 23.37
CA SER A 72 7.41 9.72 21.94
C SER A 72 8.80 10.00 21.40
N TYR A 73 9.00 9.68 20.14
CA TYR A 73 10.17 10.11 19.38
C TYR A 73 9.77 11.32 18.56
N GLU A 74 10.56 12.38 18.63
CA GLU A 74 10.34 13.59 17.84
C GLU A 74 10.81 13.38 16.39
N LEU A 75 11.86 12.57 16.23
CA LEU A 75 12.44 12.26 14.93
C LEU A 75 12.83 10.80 14.86
N LEU A 76 12.48 10.17 13.74
CA LEU A 76 13.02 8.89 13.31
C LEU A 76 13.25 8.97 11.81
N ARG A 77 14.49 8.78 11.36
CA ARG A 77 14.81 8.85 9.92
C ARG A 77 15.90 7.88 9.52
N ILE A 78 15.79 7.38 8.30
CA ILE A 78 16.88 6.66 7.63
C ILE A 78 17.88 7.70 7.13
N THR A 79 19.16 7.51 7.46
CA THR A 79 20.26 8.39 7.04
C THR A 79 21.06 7.80 5.89
N ILE A 80 21.19 6.48 5.88
CA ILE A 80 21.84 5.70 4.83
C ILE A 80 20.93 4.51 4.54
N PRO A 81 20.62 4.21 3.27
CA PRO A 81 20.91 5.01 2.09
C PRO A 81 20.09 6.33 2.05
N GLN A 82 20.42 7.24 1.13
CA GLN A 82 19.53 8.37 0.81
C GLN A 82 18.27 7.89 0.06
N PRO A 83 17.17 8.67 0.06
CA PRO A 83 16.01 8.37 -0.77
C PRO A 83 16.39 8.22 -2.24
N ASP A 84 15.82 7.22 -2.91
CA ASP A 84 16.07 6.87 -4.32
C ASP A 84 17.55 6.56 -4.65
N ALA A 85 18.35 6.22 -3.64
CA ALA A 85 19.75 5.89 -3.86
C ALA A 85 19.89 4.63 -4.74
N THR A 86 20.85 4.68 -5.66
CA THR A 86 21.26 3.51 -6.44
C THR A 86 22.48 2.85 -5.81
N ILE A 87 22.33 1.61 -5.42
CA ILE A 87 23.37 0.80 -4.80
C ILE A 87 23.84 -0.23 -5.83
N ASN A 88 25.14 -0.26 -6.09
CA ASN A 88 25.76 -1.18 -7.05
C ASN A 88 26.58 -2.21 -6.29
N ASP A 89 25.96 -3.33 -5.92
CA ASP A 89 26.63 -4.45 -5.26
C ASP A 89 26.13 -5.75 -5.89
N ASN A 90 27.06 -6.60 -6.34
CA ASN A 90 26.74 -7.85 -7.04
C ASN A 90 26.23 -8.95 -6.11
N ALA A 91 26.66 -8.95 -4.85
CA ALA A 91 26.15 -9.83 -3.81
C ALA A 91 24.85 -9.27 -3.19
N GLY A 92 24.53 -8.01 -3.49
CA GLY A 92 23.32 -7.34 -3.01
C GLY A 92 23.40 -6.96 -1.53
N ASN A 93 24.58 -6.52 -1.10
CA ASN A 93 24.78 -6.05 0.26
C ASN A 93 24.43 -4.56 0.38
N LEU A 94 23.82 -4.18 1.49
CA LEU A 94 23.45 -2.81 1.81
C LEU A 94 23.51 -2.61 3.33
N ILE A 95 24.01 -1.46 3.77
CA ILE A 95 23.91 -1.05 5.18
C ILE A 95 22.86 0.03 5.29
N VAL A 96 21.87 -0.19 6.15
CA VAL A 96 20.87 0.82 6.52
C VAL A 96 21.25 1.41 7.87
N THR A 97 21.36 2.74 7.94
CA THR A 97 21.67 3.48 9.18
C THR A 97 20.54 4.42 9.51
N VAL A 98 20.15 4.44 10.78
CA VAL A 98 18.98 5.17 11.28
C VAL A 98 19.42 6.18 12.32
N ASN A 99 18.73 7.32 12.38
CA ASN A 99 18.84 8.27 13.47
C ASN A 99 17.48 8.45 14.14
N ALA A 100 17.47 8.53 15.48
CA ALA A 100 16.30 8.81 16.27
C ALA A 100 16.61 9.87 17.33
N GLU A 101 15.68 10.81 17.52
CA GLU A 101 15.76 11.82 18.58
C GLU A 101 14.45 11.80 19.40
N PRO A 102 14.52 11.67 20.73
CA PRO A 102 15.70 11.33 21.54
C PRO A 102 16.28 9.94 21.21
N ALA A 103 17.47 9.64 21.73
CA ALA A 103 18.09 8.33 21.57
C ALA A 103 17.16 7.20 22.06
N LEU A 104 17.32 6.00 21.50
CA LEU A 104 16.45 4.86 21.75
C LEU A 104 16.26 4.58 23.25
N HIS A 105 15.03 4.72 23.72
CA HIS A 105 14.65 4.52 25.11
C HIS A 105 14.96 3.08 25.59
N PRO A 106 15.26 2.89 26.88
CA PRO A 106 15.37 1.55 27.46
C PRO A 106 14.11 0.70 27.22
N GLY A 107 14.28 -0.58 26.87
CA GLY A 107 13.16 -1.47 26.57
C GLY A 107 12.51 -1.30 25.20
N HIS A 108 12.94 -0.31 24.40
CA HIS A 108 12.56 -0.18 23.00
C HIS A 108 13.63 -0.83 22.12
N SER A 109 13.21 -1.21 20.90
CA SER A 109 14.07 -1.79 19.87
C SER A 109 13.67 -1.29 18.50
N TYR A 110 14.61 -1.27 17.58
CA TYR A 110 14.36 -1.02 16.17
C TYR A 110 14.01 -2.31 15.43
N ARG A 111 13.15 -2.18 14.42
CA ARG A 111 12.81 -3.24 13.45
C ARG A 111 12.90 -2.66 12.05
N LEU A 112 13.73 -3.27 11.21
CA LEU A 112 13.81 -2.94 9.79
C LEU A 112 12.70 -3.68 9.03
N LEU A 113 12.10 -2.98 8.06
CA LEU A 113 11.16 -3.51 7.10
C LEU A 113 11.78 -3.41 5.70
N LEU A 114 11.71 -4.49 4.93
CA LEU A 114 12.04 -4.53 3.51
C LEU A 114 10.76 -4.91 2.75
N ASP A 115 10.33 -4.03 1.84
CA ASP A 115 9.10 -4.19 1.05
C ASP A 115 7.85 -4.44 1.89
N GLY A 116 7.84 -3.88 3.11
CA GLY A 116 6.75 -4.01 4.09
C GLY A 116 6.87 -5.20 5.04
N GLU A 117 7.81 -6.11 4.80
CA GLU A 117 8.04 -7.30 5.63
C GLU A 117 9.21 -7.09 6.60
N PRO A 118 9.13 -7.59 7.85
CA PRO A 118 10.26 -7.53 8.79
C PRO A 118 11.51 -8.21 8.22
N TYR A 119 12.62 -7.48 8.22
CA TYR A 119 13.92 -8.00 7.78
C TYR A 119 14.88 -8.08 8.95
N GLY A 120 15.47 -9.28 9.15
CA GLY A 120 16.45 -9.53 10.20
C GLY A 120 15.87 -9.53 11.61
N ASN A 121 16.76 -9.40 12.59
CA ASN A 121 16.40 -9.43 14.00
C ASN A 121 16.07 -8.03 14.54
N VAL A 122 15.12 -7.98 15.46
CA VAL A 122 14.84 -6.80 16.27
C VAL A 122 16.03 -6.54 17.20
N GLY A 123 16.47 -5.29 17.30
CA GLY A 123 17.63 -4.95 18.13
C GLY A 123 17.72 -3.48 18.49
N ARG A 124 18.69 -3.15 19.34
CA ARG A 124 18.96 -1.75 19.75
C ARG A 124 19.95 -1.03 18.85
N SER A 125 20.61 -1.74 17.93
CA SER A 125 21.54 -1.15 16.97
C SER A 125 20.77 -0.29 15.97
N PRO A 126 21.20 0.96 15.70
CA PRO A 126 20.64 1.78 14.63
C PRO A 126 21.20 1.42 13.24
N VAL A 127 22.03 0.38 13.14
CA VAL A 127 22.67 -0.08 11.91
C VAL A 127 22.21 -1.50 11.58
N PHE A 128 21.75 -1.69 10.35
CA PHE A 128 21.21 -2.94 9.82
C PHE A 128 22.00 -3.36 8.57
N PRO A 129 22.71 -4.49 8.61
CA PRO A 129 23.23 -5.11 7.41
C PRO A 129 22.12 -5.88 6.69
N LEU A 130 21.96 -5.63 5.40
CA LEU A 130 21.16 -6.41 4.48
C LEU A 130 22.10 -7.13 3.54
N GLU A 131 21.82 -8.40 3.31
CA GLU A 131 22.57 -9.26 2.41
C GLU A 131 21.62 -9.93 1.43
N ASN A 132 22.16 -10.24 0.26
CA ASN A 132 21.45 -10.92 -0.81
C ASN A 132 20.13 -10.24 -1.23
N ILE A 133 20.10 -8.91 -1.29
CA ILE A 133 18.95 -8.17 -1.83
C ILE A 133 18.92 -8.25 -3.35
N ASP A 134 17.81 -8.71 -3.91
CA ASP A 134 17.64 -8.86 -5.35
C ASP A 134 17.80 -7.54 -6.12
N ARG A 135 18.09 -7.64 -7.41
CA ARG A 135 18.16 -6.46 -8.27
C ARG A 135 16.76 -5.86 -8.46
N GLY A 136 16.66 -4.53 -8.48
CA GLY A 136 15.39 -3.85 -8.71
C GLY A 136 15.17 -2.67 -7.77
N THR A 137 13.92 -2.23 -7.68
CA THR A 137 13.49 -1.19 -6.74
C THR A 137 12.90 -1.86 -5.52
N HIS A 138 13.39 -1.48 -4.36
CA HIS A 138 12.95 -1.96 -3.06
C HIS A 138 12.58 -0.78 -2.17
N GLN A 139 11.80 -1.06 -1.15
CA GLN A 139 11.33 -0.09 -0.17
C GLN A 139 11.85 -0.48 1.20
N ILE A 140 12.41 0.48 1.94
CA ILE A 140 12.83 0.27 3.33
C ILE A 140 12.08 1.21 4.27
N ALA A 141 11.73 0.69 5.44
CA ALA A 141 11.21 1.49 6.54
C ALA A 141 11.77 0.94 7.85
N VAL A 142 11.85 1.78 8.87
CA VAL A 142 12.28 1.37 10.21
C VAL A 142 11.24 1.76 11.21
N GLU A 143 10.97 0.85 12.13
CA GLU A 143 10.05 1.03 13.24
C GLU A 143 10.80 1.01 14.56
N ILE A 144 10.30 1.78 15.52
CA ILE A 144 10.63 1.58 16.93
C ILE A 144 9.48 0.83 17.58
N ILE A 145 9.78 -0.31 18.19
CA ILE A 145 8.83 -1.14 18.92
C ILE A 145 9.19 -1.24 20.40
N THR A 146 8.17 -1.31 21.25
CA THR A 146 8.32 -1.59 22.69
C THR A 146 8.60 -3.07 22.93
N ALA A 147 9.01 -3.43 24.16
CA ALA A 147 9.13 -4.83 24.59
C ALA A 147 7.83 -5.64 24.43
N GLY A 148 6.67 -4.98 24.43
CA GLY A 148 5.36 -5.59 24.17
C GLY A 148 4.99 -5.72 22.69
N GLY A 149 5.87 -5.34 21.77
CA GLY A 149 5.65 -5.41 20.31
C GLY A 149 4.80 -4.27 19.74
N ILE A 150 4.43 -3.28 20.56
CA ILE A 150 3.68 -2.09 20.11
C ILE A 150 4.63 -1.17 19.33
N ILE A 151 4.20 -0.75 18.14
CA ILE A 151 4.91 0.24 17.31
C ILE A 151 4.71 1.63 17.91
N VAL A 152 5.81 2.29 18.24
CA VAL A 152 5.84 3.64 18.82
C VAL A 152 6.00 4.69 17.73
N GLU A 153 6.91 4.44 16.78
CA GLU A 153 7.24 5.36 15.69
C GLU A 153 7.65 4.57 14.45
N ARG A 154 7.43 5.13 13.26
CA ARG A 154 7.77 4.48 11.99
C ARG A 154 8.23 5.53 10.97
N THR A 155 9.35 5.26 10.30
CA THR A 155 9.79 6.10 9.18
C THR A 155 8.84 5.99 7.99
N PRO A 156 8.76 7.02 7.14
CA PRO A 156 8.23 6.86 5.80
C PRO A 156 8.94 5.71 5.06
N SER A 157 8.20 5.07 4.14
CA SER A 157 8.79 4.10 3.21
C SER A 157 9.72 4.83 2.25
N GLN A 158 10.98 4.41 2.22
CA GLN A 158 12.01 5.03 1.40
C GLN A 158 12.44 4.07 0.28
N PRO A 159 12.32 4.47 -0.99
CA PRO A 159 12.81 3.68 -2.12
C PRO A 159 14.34 3.64 -2.15
N PHE A 160 14.88 2.52 -2.60
CA PHE A 160 16.25 2.41 -3.11
C PHE A 160 16.30 1.45 -4.30
N HIS A 161 17.35 1.56 -5.10
CA HIS A 161 17.54 0.76 -6.31
C HIS A 161 18.79 -0.11 -6.21
N MET A 162 18.60 -1.43 -6.23
CA MET A 162 19.69 -2.41 -6.27
C MET A 162 20.08 -2.73 -7.71
N LYS A 163 21.37 -2.54 -8.02
CA LYS A 163 21.99 -2.97 -9.28
C LYS A 163 23.02 -4.05 -9.03
N ARG A 164 22.79 -5.22 -9.63
CA ARG A 164 23.75 -6.32 -9.73
C ARG A 164 24.25 -6.42 -11.17
N VAL A 165 25.56 -6.52 -11.39
CA VAL A 165 26.10 -6.70 -12.76
C VAL A 165 25.84 -8.13 -13.23
N SER A 166 25.38 -8.27 -14.46
CA SER A 166 25.20 -9.58 -15.10
C SER A 166 26.53 -10.10 -15.68
N LEU A 167 26.61 -11.41 -15.90
CA LEU A 167 27.74 -12.02 -16.63
C LEU A 167 27.86 -11.45 -18.04
N ALA A 168 26.72 -11.19 -18.71
CA ALA A 168 26.69 -10.55 -20.03
C ALA A 168 27.31 -9.13 -20.00
N GLN A 169 27.01 -8.35 -18.96
CA GLN A 169 27.61 -7.02 -18.79
C GLN A 169 29.12 -7.12 -18.53
N LYS A 170 29.57 -8.09 -17.71
CA LYS A 170 31.01 -8.37 -17.52
C LYS A 170 31.70 -8.72 -18.84
N ARG A 171 31.09 -9.58 -19.66
CA ARG A 171 31.59 -9.95 -20.99
C ARG A 171 31.61 -8.77 -21.97
N LYS A 172 30.65 -7.85 -21.89
CA LYS A 172 30.64 -6.64 -22.71
C LYS A 172 31.80 -5.69 -22.37
N VAL A 173 32.13 -5.56 -21.07
CA VAL A 173 33.25 -4.72 -20.60
C VAL A 173 34.59 -5.37 -20.90
N ARG A 174 34.71 -6.69 -20.67
CA ARG A 174 35.90 -7.48 -21.00
C ARG A 174 35.48 -8.69 -21.84
N PRO A 175 35.53 -8.57 -23.18
CA PRO A 175 35.23 -9.65 -24.11
C PRO A 175 36.03 -10.92 -23.79
N CYS A 176 35.45 -12.08 -24.10
CA CYS A 176 36.12 -13.37 -23.92
C CYS A 176 37.18 -13.56 -25.01
N GLU A 177 38.41 -13.84 -24.62
CA GLU A 177 39.45 -14.32 -25.53
C GLU A 177 39.41 -15.85 -25.64
N LYS A 178 40.12 -16.44 -26.61
CA LYS A 178 40.07 -17.89 -26.87
C LYS A 178 40.43 -18.76 -25.65
N ASP A 179 41.30 -18.24 -24.79
CA ASP A 179 41.80 -18.93 -23.59
C ASP A 179 40.93 -18.66 -22.35
N ASP A 180 40.03 -17.68 -22.41
CA ASP A 180 39.12 -17.35 -21.31
C ASP A 180 37.94 -18.35 -21.19
N TYR A 181 37.63 -19.05 -22.29
CA TYR A 181 36.51 -19.98 -22.37
C TYR A 181 36.71 -21.20 -21.47
N GLY A 182 35.78 -21.42 -20.54
CA GLY A 182 35.85 -22.48 -19.53
C GLY A 182 36.62 -22.13 -18.26
N VAL A 183 37.28 -20.96 -18.22
CA VAL A 183 37.97 -20.43 -17.03
C VAL A 183 37.11 -19.39 -16.33
N ARG A 184 36.57 -18.45 -17.11
CA ARG A 184 35.72 -17.36 -16.61
C ARG A 184 34.24 -17.78 -16.65
N PRO A 185 33.46 -17.59 -15.57
CA PRO A 185 32.03 -17.90 -15.56
C PRO A 185 31.23 -17.21 -16.67
N GLU A 186 31.66 -16.03 -17.09
CA GLU A 186 31.07 -15.27 -18.20
C GLU A 186 31.42 -15.79 -19.61
N CYS A 187 32.32 -16.78 -19.73
CA CYS A 187 32.80 -17.35 -20.98
C CYS A 187 32.58 -18.89 -21.01
N PRO A 188 31.35 -19.38 -21.26
CA PRO A 188 31.05 -20.81 -21.30
C PRO A 188 31.77 -21.51 -22.47
N ILE A 189 32.25 -22.75 -22.27
CA ILE A 189 32.97 -23.52 -23.33
C ILE A 189 32.12 -23.69 -24.59
N GLU A 190 30.79 -23.78 -24.44
CA GLU A 190 29.82 -23.90 -25.54
C GLU A 190 29.87 -22.71 -26.51
N ASP A 191 30.23 -21.52 -26.03
CA ASP A 191 30.33 -20.28 -26.81
C ASP A 191 31.71 -20.09 -27.46
N LYS A 192 32.64 -21.04 -27.30
CA LYS A 192 34.00 -20.92 -27.86
C LYS A 192 33.91 -20.97 -29.39
N PRO A 193 34.41 -19.94 -30.11
CA PRO A 193 34.41 -19.96 -31.57
C PRO A 193 35.24 -21.15 -32.07
N LYS A 194 34.69 -21.87 -33.05
CA LYS A 194 35.41 -22.95 -33.72
C LYS A 194 36.66 -22.38 -34.37
N GLU A 195 37.79 -23.04 -34.19
CA GLU A 195 39.00 -22.65 -34.90
C GLU A 195 38.72 -22.78 -36.40
N GLU A 196 39.02 -21.72 -37.15
CA GLU A 196 39.05 -21.83 -38.60
C GLU A 196 40.14 -22.85 -38.93
N ASP A 197 39.74 -23.99 -39.48
CA ASP A 197 40.65 -24.85 -40.22
C ASP A 197 41.29 -23.95 -41.28
N LYS A 198 42.51 -23.49 -41.02
CA LYS A 198 43.40 -23.02 -42.06
C LYS A 198 43.78 -24.26 -42.87
N GLY A 199 42.80 -24.74 -43.63
CA GLY A 199 42.95 -25.71 -44.67
C GLY A 199 44.11 -25.25 -45.54
N ILE A 200 44.84 -26.24 -46.02
CA ILE A 200 46.03 -26.15 -46.85
C ILE A 200 45.68 -25.33 -48.13
N ILE A 201 45.68 -24.00 -48.06
CA ILE A 201 45.52 -23.09 -49.22
C ILE A 201 46.80 -22.28 -49.37
N GLY A 202 47.94 -22.98 -49.32
CA GLY A 202 49.25 -22.34 -49.31
C GLY A 202 50.34 -23.08 -50.06
N ILE A 203 50.02 -24.05 -50.93
CA ILE A 203 51.01 -24.64 -51.85
C ILE A 203 50.32 -25.11 -53.15
N LEU A 204 49.99 -24.17 -54.04
CA LEU A 204 49.95 -24.48 -55.47
C LEU A 204 51.16 -23.78 -56.08
N PRO A 205 52.18 -24.50 -56.57
CA PRO A 205 53.25 -23.87 -57.33
C PRO A 205 52.62 -23.35 -58.63
N PHE A 206 52.71 -22.05 -58.87
CA PHE A 206 52.46 -21.49 -60.19
C PHE A 206 53.43 -22.19 -61.17
N LEU A 207 52.87 -22.92 -62.14
CA LEU A 207 53.57 -23.59 -63.21
C LEU A 207 53.02 -23.08 -64.54
#